data_AF-A0A9D6R031-F1
#
_entry.id   AF-A0A9D6R031-F1
#
_cell.length_a   1.000
_cell.length_b   1.000
_cell.length_c   1.000
_cell.angle_alpha   90.00
_cell.angle_beta   90.00
_cell.angle_gamma   90.00
#
_symmetry.space_group_name_H-M   'P 1'
#
loop_
_entity.id
_entity.type
_entity.pdbx_description
1 polymer ?
#
loop_
_entity_poly.entity_id
_entity_poly.type
_entity_poly.pdbx_seq_one_letter_code
_entity_poly.pdbx_strand_id
1 'polypeptide(L)'
;MEKSWREAIKRVLAESETPLHYTEISEQILSRGYYKTDGATPASTVNAQLASSIKHDGEKSPFVRVAKGVFTLKQTAQTGQSVKPIASEIVEMQEEETSESIIHSFGMYWQRDIVVWRSDPHLFGKQQAGAKAVDFGKQKGIYILYDHHTVVYVGRAIDRPLGKRMYEHNIDRLASRWNRFSWFGLLDVTEEGNLRETPLNTSLASLVATLESLLIEALEPPQNRKRGDDFSAIEYIQEIDPELREREIQSTLRTIEQKMRGGA
;
A
#
# COMPACT_ATOMS: atom_id res chain seq x y z
N MET A 1 2.46 -15.26 -19.45
CA MET A 1 3.08 -14.90 -18.17
C MET A 1 4.52 -14.58 -18.47
N GLU A 2 4.94 -13.37 -18.15
CA GLU A 2 6.30 -12.88 -18.39
C GLU A 2 7.29 -13.59 -17.46
N LYS A 3 8.56 -13.70 -17.87
CA LYS A 3 9.57 -14.44 -17.09
C LYS A 3 10.17 -13.61 -15.97
N SER A 4 10.03 -12.28 -16.03
CA SER A 4 10.60 -11.36 -15.04
C SER A 4 9.75 -10.11 -14.84
N TRP A 5 9.94 -9.45 -13.69
CA TRP A 5 9.39 -8.11 -13.43
C TRP A 5 9.71 -7.12 -14.54
N ARG A 6 10.94 -7.13 -15.06
CA ARG A 6 11.38 -6.21 -16.11
C ARG A 6 10.57 -6.35 -17.41
N GLU A 7 10.27 -7.59 -17.82
CA GLU A 7 9.44 -7.87 -18.99
C GLU A 7 7.98 -7.45 -18.75
N ALA A 8 7.44 -7.75 -17.57
CA ALA A 8 6.08 -7.35 -17.18
C ALA A 8 5.90 -5.83 -17.15
N ILE A 9 6.87 -5.09 -16.58
CA ILE A 9 6.89 -3.63 -16.58
C ILE A 9 6.91 -3.09 -18.01
N LYS A 10 7.80 -3.61 -18.85
CA LYS A 10 7.91 -3.17 -20.26
C LYS A 10 6.60 -3.39 -21.01
N ARG A 11 5.93 -4.51 -20.77
CA ARG A 11 4.64 -4.82 -21.38
C ARG A 11 3.53 -3.86 -20.95
N VAL A 12 3.37 -3.62 -19.65
CA VAL A 12 2.37 -2.65 -19.15
C VAL A 12 2.61 -1.26 -19.72
N LEU A 13 3.85 -0.78 -19.71
CA LEU A 13 4.18 0.53 -20.27
C LEU A 13 4.05 0.61 -21.79
N ALA A 14 4.17 -0.52 -22.52
CA ALA A 14 3.92 -0.56 -23.97
C ALA A 14 2.42 -0.53 -24.30
N GLU A 15 1.59 -1.10 -23.43
CA GLU A 15 0.14 -1.11 -23.56
C GLU A 15 -0.52 0.20 -23.05
N SER A 16 0.25 1.10 -22.43
CA SER A 16 -0.23 2.39 -21.93
C SER A 16 0.12 3.53 -22.88
N GLU A 17 -0.88 4.39 -23.16
CA GLU A 17 -0.69 5.62 -23.94
C GLU A 17 -0.14 6.78 -23.11
N THR A 18 -0.24 6.69 -21.77
CA THR A 18 0.19 7.74 -20.84
C THR A 18 1.26 7.21 -19.87
N PRO A 19 2.12 8.09 -19.33
CA PRO A 19 3.04 7.71 -18.27
C PRO A 19 2.29 7.23 -17.03
N LEU A 20 2.78 6.17 -16.39
CA LEU A 20 2.13 5.53 -15.24
C LEU A 20 2.98 5.63 -13.98
N HIS A 21 2.33 5.76 -12.82
CA HIS A 21 3.01 5.66 -11.53
C HIS A 21 3.39 4.21 -11.22
N TYR A 22 4.51 3.97 -10.52
CA TYR A 22 5.02 2.61 -10.28
C TYR A 22 4.04 1.70 -9.50
N THR A 23 3.17 2.27 -8.66
CA THR A 23 2.10 1.54 -7.96
C THR A 23 1.08 1.00 -8.94
N GLU A 24 0.63 1.84 -9.88
CA GLU A 24 -0.31 1.47 -10.94
C GLU A 24 0.30 0.44 -11.90
N ILE A 25 1.58 0.59 -12.25
CA ILE A 25 2.30 -0.41 -13.05
C ILE A 25 2.25 -1.77 -12.33
N SER A 26 2.53 -1.77 -11.02
CA SER A 26 2.49 -2.99 -10.21
C SER A 26 1.10 -3.63 -10.18
N GLU A 27 0.05 -2.83 -10.04
CA GLU A 27 -1.34 -3.28 -10.03
C GLU A 27 -1.76 -3.86 -11.38
N GLN A 28 -1.42 -3.20 -12.48
CA GLN A 28 -1.71 -3.70 -13.82
C GLN A 28 -0.96 -5.01 -14.11
N ILE A 29 0.28 -5.17 -13.64
CA ILE A 29 1.04 -6.42 -13.81
C ILE A 29 0.32 -7.60 -13.14
N LEU A 30 -0.11 -7.44 -11.88
CA LEU A 30 -0.73 -8.54 -11.13
C LEU A 30 -2.17 -8.80 -11.57
N SER A 31 -2.98 -7.75 -11.77
CA SER A 31 -4.38 -7.88 -12.19
C SER A 31 -4.53 -8.51 -13.58
N ARG A 32 -3.61 -8.21 -14.52
CA ARG A 32 -3.59 -8.82 -15.86
C ARG A 32 -2.88 -10.17 -15.89
N GLY A 33 -2.36 -10.66 -14.76
CA GLY A 33 -1.65 -11.94 -14.66
C GLY A 33 -0.35 -12.00 -15.47
N TYR A 34 0.27 -10.85 -15.71
CA TYR A 34 1.54 -10.76 -16.43
C TYR A 34 2.69 -11.32 -15.61
N TYR A 35 2.62 -11.20 -14.29
CA TYR A 35 3.56 -11.79 -13.36
C TYR A 35 2.84 -12.31 -12.10
N LYS A 36 3.42 -13.29 -11.43
CA LYS A 36 2.99 -13.76 -10.11
C LYS A 36 4.11 -13.51 -9.12
N THR A 37 3.77 -12.95 -7.97
CA THR A 37 4.72 -12.63 -6.91
C THR A 37 4.37 -13.41 -5.64
N ASP A 38 5.41 -13.80 -4.90
CA ASP A 38 5.28 -14.32 -3.53
C ASP A 38 5.67 -13.27 -2.48
N GLY A 39 5.99 -12.03 -2.93
CA GLY A 39 6.43 -10.92 -2.10
C GLY A 39 5.30 -10.01 -1.61
N ALA A 40 5.57 -9.28 -0.54
CA ALA A 40 4.62 -8.37 0.11
C ALA A 40 4.62 -6.94 -0.44
N THR A 41 5.70 -6.53 -1.14
CA THR A 41 5.93 -5.15 -1.59
C THR A 41 6.12 -5.03 -3.11
N PRO A 42 5.20 -5.55 -3.94
CA PRO A 42 5.37 -5.55 -5.39
C PRO A 42 5.50 -4.14 -5.99
N ALA A 43 4.90 -3.10 -5.41
CA ALA A 43 5.07 -1.73 -5.88
C ALA A 43 6.53 -1.25 -5.69
N SER A 44 7.10 -1.48 -4.50
CA SER A 44 8.50 -1.17 -4.20
C SER A 44 9.46 -1.96 -5.09
N THR A 45 9.17 -3.23 -5.36
CA THR A 45 9.95 -4.06 -6.28
C THR A 45 9.95 -3.48 -7.70
N VAL A 46 8.79 -3.05 -8.21
CA VAL A 46 8.68 -2.40 -9.53
C VAL A 46 9.50 -1.10 -9.57
N ASN A 47 9.37 -0.24 -8.56
CA ASN A 47 10.13 1.01 -8.48
C ASN A 47 11.65 0.75 -8.47
N ALA A 48 12.10 -0.24 -7.69
CA ALA A 48 13.51 -0.63 -7.61
C ALA A 48 14.05 -1.16 -8.95
N GLN A 49 13.25 -1.94 -9.70
CA GLN A 49 13.63 -2.43 -11.03
C GLN A 49 13.77 -1.29 -12.05
N LEU A 50 12.82 -0.33 -12.03
CA LEU A 50 12.85 0.85 -12.88
C LEU A 50 14.06 1.74 -12.56
N ALA A 51 14.24 2.10 -11.30
CA ALA A 51 15.36 2.93 -10.83
C ALA A 51 16.71 2.27 -11.13
N SER A 52 16.85 0.98 -10.86
CA SER A 52 18.08 0.22 -11.14
C SER A 52 18.39 0.16 -12.63
N SER A 53 17.39 -0.05 -13.49
CA SER A 53 17.62 -0.06 -14.94
C SER A 53 18.06 1.32 -15.44
N ILE A 54 17.43 2.40 -14.99
CA ILE A 54 17.82 3.76 -15.38
C ILE A 54 19.24 4.08 -14.91
N LYS A 55 19.58 3.70 -13.67
CA LYS A 55 20.90 3.95 -13.08
C LYS A 55 22.03 3.16 -13.77
N HIS A 56 21.82 1.86 -13.99
CA HIS A 56 22.89 0.98 -14.49
C HIS A 56 22.93 0.88 -16.02
N ASP A 57 21.78 0.92 -16.69
CA ASP A 57 21.73 0.78 -18.16
C ASP A 57 21.83 2.14 -18.86
N GLY A 58 21.58 3.25 -18.16
CA GLY A 58 21.67 4.63 -18.67
C GLY A 58 20.89 4.80 -19.98
N GLU A 59 21.57 5.25 -21.04
CA GLU A 59 20.99 5.45 -22.38
C GLU A 59 20.39 4.18 -23.01
N LYS A 60 20.82 3.00 -22.56
CA LYS A 60 20.28 1.72 -23.04
C LYS A 60 19.04 1.28 -22.27
N SER A 61 18.68 1.97 -21.19
CA SER A 61 17.45 1.66 -20.47
C SER A 61 16.23 1.88 -21.37
N PRO A 62 15.28 0.93 -21.42
CA PRO A 62 14.03 1.12 -22.15
C PRO A 62 13.08 2.08 -21.43
N PHE A 63 13.36 2.44 -20.17
CA PHE A 63 12.50 3.21 -19.30
C PHE A 63 12.99 4.65 -19.15
N VAL A 64 12.05 5.57 -19.01
CA VAL A 64 12.32 6.98 -18.73
C VAL A 64 11.44 7.42 -17.57
N ARG A 65 12.04 8.07 -16.57
CA ARG A 65 11.31 8.73 -15.48
C ARG A 65 10.91 10.13 -15.95
N VAL A 66 9.61 10.44 -15.93
CA VAL A 66 9.07 11.74 -16.38
C VAL A 66 8.62 12.64 -15.24
N ALA A 67 8.31 12.05 -14.07
CA ALA A 67 8.03 12.77 -12.83
C ALA A 67 8.39 11.88 -11.62
N LYS A 68 8.13 12.36 -10.40
CA LYS A 68 8.32 11.55 -9.17
C LYS A 68 7.44 10.30 -9.21
N GLY A 69 8.08 9.13 -9.22
CA GLY A 69 7.39 7.84 -9.28
C GLY A 69 6.68 7.51 -10.60
N VAL A 70 6.73 8.39 -11.61
CA VAL A 70 6.01 8.22 -12.89
C VAL A 70 6.99 7.90 -14.02
N PHE A 71 6.68 6.83 -14.76
CA PHE A 71 7.56 6.24 -15.78
C PHE A 71 6.85 5.99 -17.11
N THR A 72 7.61 5.96 -18.19
CA THR A 72 7.15 5.60 -19.53
C THR A 72 8.25 4.89 -20.32
N LEU A 73 7.94 4.37 -21.52
CA LEU A 73 8.95 3.82 -22.43
C LEU A 73 9.65 4.93 -23.21
N LYS A 74 10.95 4.75 -23.45
CA LYS A 74 11.78 5.67 -24.24
C LYS A 74 11.24 5.89 -25.66
N GLN A 75 10.67 4.85 -26.28
CA GLN A 75 10.05 4.94 -27.61
C GLN A 75 8.82 5.86 -27.63
N THR A 76 7.98 5.79 -26.60
CA THR A 76 6.77 6.61 -26.45
C THR A 76 7.12 8.07 -26.13
N ALA A 77 8.18 8.30 -25.36
CA ALA A 77 8.68 9.65 -25.06
C ALA A 77 9.25 10.38 -26.30
N GLN A 78 9.64 9.65 -27.36
CA GLN A 78 10.19 10.22 -28.59
C GLN A 78 9.12 10.53 -29.65
N THR A 79 7.93 9.93 -29.57
CA THR A 79 6.84 10.12 -30.55
C THR A 79 5.81 11.18 -30.15
N GLY A 80 5.78 11.62 -28.88
CA GLY A 80 4.99 12.76 -28.40
C GLY A 80 5.77 14.08 -28.46
N GLN A 81 5.13 15.17 -28.86
CA GLN A 81 5.71 16.52 -28.96
C GLN A 81 6.59 16.91 -27.76
N SER A 82 7.84 17.30 -28.07
CA SER A 82 8.79 18.08 -27.25
C SER A 82 8.60 18.06 -25.73
N VAL A 83 8.80 16.91 -25.09
CA VAL A 83 9.38 16.91 -23.74
C VAL A 83 10.89 16.93 -23.94
N LYS A 84 11.52 18.09 -23.72
CA LYS A 84 12.99 18.18 -23.74
C LYS A 84 13.52 17.09 -22.81
N PRO A 85 14.51 16.29 -23.22
CA PRO A 85 15.19 15.41 -22.29
C PRO A 85 15.88 16.33 -21.28
N ILE A 86 15.35 16.42 -20.06
CA ILE A 86 16.06 17.00 -18.91
C ILE A 86 17.16 15.99 -18.49
N ALA A 87 17.86 15.39 -19.46
CA ALA A 87 18.83 14.32 -19.21
C ALA A 87 20.13 14.87 -18.59
N SER A 88 20.40 16.16 -18.72
CA SER A 88 21.66 16.78 -18.30
C SER A 88 21.61 17.53 -16.96
N GLU A 89 20.44 17.93 -16.46
CA GLU A 89 20.30 18.61 -15.15
C GLU A 89 19.77 17.68 -14.03
N ILE A 90 19.15 16.53 -14.35
CA ILE A 90 18.61 15.61 -13.32
C ILE A 90 19.71 14.74 -12.68
N VAL A 91 20.88 14.60 -13.32
CA VAL A 91 21.94 13.70 -12.81
C VAL A 91 22.51 14.17 -11.47
N GLU A 92 22.53 15.47 -11.19
CA GLU A 92 22.99 16.01 -9.90
C GLU A 92 21.92 15.98 -8.79
N MET A 93 20.62 15.85 -9.13
CA MET A 93 19.54 15.64 -8.16
C MET A 93 19.36 14.15 -7.76
N GLN A 94 20.28 13.27 -8.15
CA GLN A 94 20.15 11.82 -7.94
C GLN A 94 20.45 11.35 -6.51
N GLU A 95 20.95 12.20 -5.62
CA GLU A 95 21.50 11.72 -4.33
C GLU A 95 20.51 11.60 -3.15
N GLU A 96 19.30 12.17 -3.17
CA GLU A 96 18.47 12.23 -1.93
C GLU A 96 16.96 11.91 -2.06
N GLU A 97 16.48 11.39 -3.20
CA GLU A 97 15.03 11.12 -3.35
C GLU A 97 14.59 9.70 -2.95
N THR A 98 15.18 9.10 -1.92
CA THR A 98 14.43 8.11 -1.14
C THR A 98 13.38 8.88 -0.36
N SER A 99 12.11 8.78 -0.75
CA SER A 99 10.98 9.46 -0.13
C SER A 99 11.09 9.47 1.41
N GLU A 100 11.47 10.62 1.99
CA GLU A 100 11.55 10.86 3.44
C GLU A 100 10.16 10.97 4.10
N SER A 101 9.19 10.22 3.61
CA SER A 101 7.85 10.21 4.19
C SER A 101 7.90 9.48 5.52
N ILE A 102 7.43 10.15 6.55
CA ILE A 102 7.39 9.60 7.92
C ILE A 102 6.36 8.45 7.99
N ILE A 103 5.34 8.48 7.13
CA ILE A 103 4.34 7.42 7.01
C ILE A 103 4.73 6.53 5.83
N HIS A 104 4.91 5.24 6.10
CA HIS A 104 5.38 4.25 5.13
C HIS A 104 4.22 3.43 4.54
N SER A 105 3.22 3.15 5.37
CA SER A 105 2.04 2.38 4.98
C SER A 105 0.82 2.87 5.73
N PHE A 106 -0.35 2.67 5.16
CA PHE A 106 -1.62 2.99 5.81
C PHE A 106 -2.72 2.03 5.37
N GLY A 107 -3.83 2.02 6.10
CA GLY A 107 -5.03 1.29 5.71
C GLY A 107 -6.25 2.11 6.05
N MET A 108 -7.18 2.24 5.09
CA MET A 108 -8.38 3.07 5.24
C MET A 108 -9.63 2.22 5.49
N TYR A 109 -10.44 2.66 6.46
CA TYR A 109 -11.75 2.10 6.80
C TYR A 109 -11.83 0.57 6.95
N TRP A 110 -10.77 -0.04 7.49
CA TRP A 110 -10.70 -1.45 7.82
C TRP A 110 -11.84 -1.83 8.77
N GLN A 111 -12.49 -2.95 8.47
CA GLN A 111 -13.64 -3.47 9.19
C GLN A 111 -13.22 -4.21 10.46
N ARG A 112 -13.93 -3.94 11.54
CA ARG A 112 -13.69 -4.54 12.85
C ARG A 112 -14.06 -6.03 12.91
N ASP A 113 -15.07 -6.45 12.16
CA ASP A 113 -15.66 -7.78 12.22
C ASP A 113 -14.83 -8.87 11.52
N ILE A 114 -13.95 -8.49 10.59
CA ILE A 114 -13.06 -9.42 9.89
C ILE A 114 -11.67 -9.57 10.57
N VAL A 115 -11.57 -9.19 11.85
CA VAL A 115 -10.38 -9.35 12.70
C VAL A 115 -10.69 -10.34 13.83
N VAL A 116 -9.77 -11.26 14.10
CA VAL A 116 -9.85 -12.10 15.30
C VAL A 116 -9.29 -11.35 16.51
N TRP A 117 -10.19 -10.87 17.36
CA TRP A 117 -9.84 -10.10 18.55
C TRP A 117 -9.34 -10.99 19.69
N ARG A 118 -8.04 -10.86 19.99
CA ARG A 118 -7.35 -11.47 21.13
C ARG A 118 -6.32 -10.48 21.69
N SER A 119 -5.65 -10.83 22.79
CA SER A 119 -4.68 -9.95 23.44
C SER A 119 -3.54 -9.47 22.55
N ASP A 120 -3.23 -10.21 21.48
CA ASP A 120 -2.29 -9.91 20.40
C ASP A 120 -2.98 -10.22 19.03
N PRO A 121 -3.86 -9.32 18.56
CA PRO A 121 -4.62 -9.55 17.34
C PRO A 121 -3.74 -9.30 16.12
N HIS A 122 -4.01 -10.06 15.06
CA HIS A 122 -3.34 -9.87 13.78
C HIS A 122 -4.21 -8.97 12.91
N LEU A 123 -3.59 -8.02 12.22
CA LEU A 123 -4.24 -7.04 11.37
C LEU A 123 -3.73 -7.24 9.94
N PHE A 124 -4.34 -8.18 9.21
CA PHE A 124 -3.86 -8.55 7.89
C PHE A 124 -4.25 -7.54 6.81
N GLY A 125 -3.29 -7.17 5.96
CA GLY A 125 -3.52 -6.37 4.76
C GLY A 125 -2.58 -6.74 3.62
N LYS A 126 -2.93 -6.37 2.39
CA LYS A 126 -2.11 -6.58 1.18
C LYS A 126 -2.15 -5.35 0.27
N GLN A 127 -1.06 -5.05 -0.44
CA GLN A 127 -1.01 -3.90 -1.36
C GLN A 127 -2.02 -4.03 -2.50
N GLN A 128 -2.21 -5.26 -3.00
CA GLN A 128 -3.02 -5.54 -4.19
C GLN A 128 -3.37 -7.03 -4.27
N ALA A 129 -4.31 -7.38 -5.15
CA ALA A 129 -4.67 -8.77 -5.38
C ALA A 129 -3.44 -9.59 -5.84
N GLY A 130 -3.22 -10.74 -5.19
CA GLY A 130 -2.09 -11.63 -5.48
C GLY A 130 -0.79 -11.29 -4.75
N ALA A 131 -0.69 -10.14 -4.07
CA ALA A 131 0.45 -9.87 -3.17
C ALA A 131 0.35 -10.68 -1.88
N LYS A 132 1.50 -10.94 -1.24
CA LYS A 132 1.54 -11.58 0.08
C LYS A 132 0.90 -10.67 1.14
N ALA A 133 0.08 -11.26 2.00
CA ALA A 133 -0.51 -10.56 3.14
C ALA A 133 0.54 -10.27 4.23
N VAL A 134 0.35 -9.14 4.90
CA VAL A 134 1.23 -8.61 5.95
C VAL A 134 0.42 -8.39 7.21
N ASP A 135 0.96 -8.77 8.36
CA ASP A 135 0.36 -8.48 9.65
C ASP A 135 0.84 -7.12 10.19
N PHE A 136 -0.10 -6.17 10.29
CA PHE A 136 0.13 -4.83 10.82
C PHE A 136 -0.14 -4.71 12.32
N GLY A 137 -0.39 -5.82 13.03
CA GLY A 137 -0.63 -5.82 14.47
C GLY A 137 0.46 -5.12 15.27
N LYS A 138 1.72 -5.22 14.82
CA LYS A 138 2.90 -4.60 15.46
C LYS A 138 3.23 -3.18 14.98
N GLN A 139 2.40 -2.59 14.10
CA GLN A 139 2.63 -1.26 13.55
C GLN A 139 2.63 -0.18 14.65
N LYS A 140 3.39 0.88 14.42
CA LYS A 140 3.41 2.10 15.23
C LYS A 140 2.85 3.26 14.43
N GLY A 141 2.22 4.22 15.10
CA GLY A 141 1.73 5.45 14.45
C GLY A 141 0.41 5.94 15.00
N ILE A 142 -0.46 6.43 14.12
CA ILE A 142 -1.74 7.05 14.45
C ILE A 142 -2.87 6.18 13.90
N TYR A 143 -4.00 6.14 14.60
CA TYR A 143 -5.21 5.49 14.11
C TYR A 143 -6.45 6.32 14.40
N ILE A 144 -7.48 6.06 13.61
CA ILE A 144 -8.80 6.68 13.68
C ILE A 144 -9.83 5.57 13.83
N LEU A 145 -10.75 5.70 14.77
CA LEU A 145 -11.90 4.81 14.93
C LEU A 145 -13.15 5.50 14.39
N TYR A 146 -13.97 4.74 13.68
CA TYR A 146 -15.18 5.22 13.06
C TYR A 146 -16.39 4.41 13.51
N ASP A 147 -17.52 5.10 13.65
CA ASP A 147 -18.84 4.52 13.54
C ASP A 147 -19.41 4.88 12.16
N HIS A 148 -19.42 3.89 11.27
CA HIS A 148 -19.67 4.05 9.84
C HIS A 148 -18.66 5.03 9.21
N HIS A 149 -19.09 6.26 8.91
CA HIS A 149 -18.24 7.34 8.39
C HIS A 149 -17.93 8.42 9.44
N THR A 150 -18.49 8.31 10.65
CA THR A 150 -18.29 9.31 11.70
C THR A 150 -17.02 8.98 12.48
N VAL A 151 -16.09 9.93 12.56
CA VAL A 151 -14.91 9.82 13.42
C VAL A 151 -15.36 9.86 14.89
N VAL A 152 -15.03 8.82 15.64
CA VAL A 152 -15.39 8.69 17.07
C VAL A 152 -14.19 8.89 17.98
N TYR A 153 -12.99 8.52 17.52
CA TYR A 153 -11.78 8.62 18.32
C TYR A 153 -10.53 8.65 17.44
N VAL A 154 -9.52 9.40 17.87
CA VAL A 154 -8.18 9.40 17.28
C VAL A 154 -7.17 9.04 18.36
N GLY A 155 -6.25 8.13 18.06
CA GLY A 155 -5.26 7.66 19.03
C GLY A 155 -3.89 7.41 18.43
N ARG A 156 -2.92 7.21 19.32
CA ARG A 156 -1.54 6.84 18.98
C ARG A 156 -1.20 5.43 19.47
N ALA A 157 -0.31 4.76 18.74
CA ALA A 157 0.27 3.46 19.04
C ALA A 157 1.80 3.58 18.96
N ILE A 158 2.45 3.85 20.09
CA ILE A 158 3.92 4.00 20.18
C ILE A 158 4.48 2.93 21.12
N ASP A 159 4.21 3.07 22.42
CA ASP A 159 4.66 2.12 23.45
C ASP A 159 3.90 0.79 23.39
N ARG A 160 2.65 0.86 22.94
CA ARG A 160 1.81 -0.29 22.65
C ARG A 160 1.52 -0.33 21.15
N PRO A 161 1.70 -1.50 20.50
CA PRO A 161 1.51 -1.62 19.07
C PRO A 161 0.03 -1.47 18.67
N LEU A 162 -0.20 -1.21 17.39
CA LEU A 162 -1.52 -0.91 16.83
C LEU A 162 -2.57 -1.96 17.20
N GLY A 163 -2.28 -3.25 16.96
CA GLY A 163 -3.18 -4.35 17.28
C GLY A 163 -3.58 -4.38 18.74
N LYS A 164 -2.61 -4.17 19.65
CA LYS A 164 -2.89 -4.10 21.09
C LYS A 164 -3.85 -2.95 21.44
N ARG A 165 -3.64 -1.77 20.86
CA ARG A 165 -4.52 -0.60 21.07
C ARG A 165 -5.92 -0.86 20.53
N MET A 166 -6.04 -1.46 19.35
CA MET A 166 -7.34 -1.83 18.77
C MET A 166 -8.09 -2.83 19.65
N TYR A 167 -7.39 -3.83 20.17
CA TYR A 167 -7.97 -4.80 21.10
C TYR A 167 -8.50 -4.15 22.38
N GLU A 168 -7.74 -3.21 22.97
CA GLU A 168 -8.18 -2.49 24.18
C GLU A 168 -9.49 -1.73 23.96
N HIS A 169 -9.69 -1.15 22.78
CA HIS A 169 -10.92 -0.46 22.37
C HIS A 169 -12.12 -1.40 22.16
N ASN A 170 -11.94 -2.72 22.24
CA ASN A 170 -13.06 -3.67 22.30
C ASN A 170 -13.59 -3.89 23.71
N ILE A 171 -12.87 -3.42 24.74
CA ILE A 171 -13.15 -3.74 26.14
C ILE A 171 -13.41 -2.48 26.96
N ASP A 172 -12.84 -1.36 26.53
CA ASP A 172 -13.02 -0.08 27.21
C ASP A 172 -14.39 0.57 26.90
N ARG A 173 -14.53 1.83 27.32
CA ARG A 173 -15.76 2.63 27.10
C ARG A 173 -16.13 2.84 25.62
N LEU A 174 -15.22 2.55 24.68
CA LEU A 174 -15.43 2.68 23.24
C LEU A 174 -15.88 1.36 22.60
N ALA A 175 -15.94 0.25 23.35
CA ALA A 175 -16.26 -1.10 22.85
C ALA A 175 -17.47 -1.19 21.90
N SER A 176 -18.51 -0.39 22.10
CA SER A 176 -19.73 -0.40 21.27
C SER A 176 -19.87 0.83 20.36
N ARG A 177 -18.82 1.63 20.21
CA ARG A 177 -18.87 2.94 19.53
C ARG A 177 -18.07 2.99 18.23
N TRP A 178 -17.60 1.87 17.71
CA TRP A 178 -16.88 1.83 16.45
C TRP A 178 -17.04 0.49 15.73
N ASN A 179 -17.05 0.54 14.41
CA ASN A 179 -17.14 -0.61 13.51
C ASN A 179 -16.05 -0.61 12.42
N ARG A 180 -15.34 0.50 12.23
CA ARG A 180 -14.23 0.63 11.29
C ARG A 180 -13.06 1.38 11.90
N PHE A 181 -11.88 1.20 11.34
CA PHE A 181 -10.69 1.92 11.75
C PHE A 181 -9.78 2.23 10.55
N SER A 182 -9.04 3.32 10.63
CA SER A 182 -7.93 3.62 9.72
C SER A 182 -6.66 3.74 10.53
N TRP A 183 -5.54 3.45 9.92
CA TRP A 183 -4.24 3.51 10.60
C TRP A 183 -3.17 4.02 9.64
N PHE A 184 -2.20 4.74 10.20
CA PHE A 184 -1.09 5.37 9.50
C PHE A 184 0.20 4.95 10.18
N GLY A 185 0.99 4.14 9.48
CA GLY A 185 2.09 3.36 10.01
C GLY A 185 3.47 3.96 9.77
N LEU A 186 4.31 3.90 10.80
CA LEU A 186 5.69 4.41 10.81
C LEU A 186 6.74 3.32 10.51
N LEU A 187 6.37 2.03 10.62
CA LEU A 187 7.26 0.93 10.29
C LEU A 187 7.16 0.61 8.79
N ASP A 188 8.32 0.36 8.19
CA ASP A 188 8.48 -0.17 6.85
C ASP A 188 7.98 -1.60 6.75
N VAL A 189 7.62 -2.02 5.53
CA VAL A 189 7.29 -3.41 5.20
C VAL A 189 8.42 -3.99 4.35
N THR A 190 8.96 -5.14 4.74
CA THR A 190 9.97 -5.87 3.95
C THR A 190 9.32 -6.72 2.86
N GLU A 191 10.10 -7.17 1.87
CA GLU A 191 9.60 -8.04 0.80
C GLU A 191 9.03 -9.36 1.34
N GLU A 192 9.57 -9.87 2.46
CA GLU A 192 9.07 -11.06 3.15
C GLU A 192 7.77 -10.79 3.93
N GLY A 193 7.33 -9.55 4.04
CA GLY A 193 6.12 -9.14 4.76
C GLY A 193 6.31 -8.92 6.26
N ASN A 194 7.54 -8.60 6.70
CA ASN A 194 7.79 -8.23 8.09
C ASN A 194 7.77 -6.71 8.27
N LEU A 195 7.41 -6.25 9.47
CA LEU A 195 7.55 -4.85 9.84
C LEU A 195 8.97 -4.55 10.33
N ARG A 196 9.53 -3.42 9.90
CA ARG A 196 10.90 -3.00 10.24
C ARG A 196 10.93 -1.54 10.67
N GLU A 197 11.64 -1.26 11.76
CA GLU A 197 11.94 0.12 12.16
C GLU A 197 12.98 0.76 11.23
N THR A 198 12.74 2.00 10.85
CA THR A 198 13.63 2.84 10.06
C THR A 198 14.09 4.04 10.89
N PRO A 199 15.36 4.48 10.75
CA PRO A 199 15.80 5.72 11.36
C PRO A 199 14.97 6.89 10.82
N LEU A 200 14.47 7.72 11.72
CA LEU A 200 13.65 8.87 11.36
C LEU A 200 14.58 10.04 11.02
N ASN A 201 14.92 10.19 9.75
CA ASN A 201 15.61 11.35 9.21
C ASN A 201 14.60 12.16 8.39
N THR A 202 14.14 13.30 8.92
CA THR A 202 13.08 14.08 8.27
C THR A 202 13.31 15.58 8.44
N SER A 203 13.13 16.32 7.36
CA SER A 203 13.12 17.78 7.37
C SER A 203 11.77 18.33 7.87
N LEU A 204 11.74 19.59 8.33
CA LEU A 204 10.48 20.27 8.68
C LEU A 204 9.52 20.31 7.47
N ALA A 205 10.04 20.50 6.27
CA ALA A 205 9.25 20.50 5.04
C ALA A 205 8.58 19.14 4.81
N SER A 206 9.33 18.04 4.96
CA SER A 206 8.77 16.68 4.83
C SER A 206 7.73 16.37 5.92
N LEU A 207 7.96 16.80 7.15
CA LEU A 207 6.99 16.65 8.24
C LEU A 207 5.68 17.39 7.94
N VAL A 208 5.74 18.65 7.51
CA VAL A 208 4.55 19.44 7.18
C VAL A 208 3.79 18.81 6.01
N ALA A 209 4.50 18.39 4.96
CA ALA A 209 3.90 17.69 3.83
C ALA A 209 3.23 16.37 4.27
N THR A 210 3.87 15.60 5.16
CA THR A 210 3.28 14.35 5.68
C THR A 210 2.01 14.61 6.49
N LEU A 211 2.01 15.64 7.34
CA LEU A 211 0.83 16.00 8.14
C LEU A 211 -0.32 16.50 7.26
N GLU A 212 -0.03 17.31 6.25
CA GLU A 212 -1.02 17.75 5.26
C GLU A 212 -1.63 16.55 4.54
N SER A 213 -0.80 15.64 4.02
CA SER A 213 -1.27 14.45 3.29
C SER A 213 -2.10 13.53 4.19
N LEU A 214 -1.72 13.32 5.46
CA LEU A 214 -2.54 12.57 6.42
C LEU A 214 -3.92 13.20 6.58
N LEU A 215 -4.00 14.53 6.75
CA LEU A 215 -5.28 15.23 6.91
C LEU A 215 -6.13 15.18 5.64
N ILE A 216 -5.52 15.29 4.46
CA ILE A 216 -6.24 15.17 3.18
C ILE A 216 -6.83 13.76 3.05
N GLU A 217 -6.03 12.72 3.34
CA GLU A 217 -6.45 11.33 3.23
C GLU A 217 -7.54 10.98 4.26
N ALA A 218 -7.38 11.42 5.50
CA ALA A 218 -8.31 11.10 6.58
C ALA A 218 -9.63 11.90 6.52
N LEU A 219 -9.60 13.15 6.05
CA LEU A 219 -10.78 14.02 6.05
C LEU A 219 -11.48 14.08 4.69
N GLU A 220 -10.83 13.60 3.63
CA GLU A 220 -11.29 13.65 2.25
C GLU A 220 -11.94 14.99 1.82
N PRO A 221 -11.33 16.16 2.14
CA PRO A 221 -12.02 17.43 2.04
C PRO A 221 -12.42 17.74 0.58
N PRO A 222 -13.67 18.17 0.32
CA PRO A 222 -14.22 18.28 -1.04
C PRO A 222 -13.51 19.31 -1.93
N GLN A 223 -12.81 20.27 -1.33
CA GLN A 223 -12.10 21.33 -2.04
C GLN A 223 -10.64 20.96 -2.35
N ASN A 224 -10.10 19.89 -1.75
CA ASN A 224 -8.74 19.45 -2.05
C ASN A 224 -8.75 18.61 -3.33
N ARG A 225 -8.28 19.26 -4.41
CA ARG A 225 -8.09 18.61 -5.71
C ARG A 225 -6.83 17.73 -5.78
N LYS A 226 -5.91 17.87 -4.82
CA LYS A 226 -4.65 17.12 -4.70
C LYS A 226 -4.84 15.74 -4.04
N ARG A 227 -5.92 15.00 -4.35
CA ARG A 227 -6.07 13.64 -3.83
C ARG A 227 -4.97 12.75 -4.44
N GLY A 228 -4.22 12.03 -3.62
CA GLY A 228 -3.31 10.97 -4.07
C GLY A 228 -1.93 11.37 -4.63
N ASP A 229 -1.72 12.58 -5.14
CA ASP A 229 -0.48 12.92 -5.87
C ASP A 229 0.78 13.07 -4.98
N ASP A 230 0.63 13.49 -3.72
CA ASP A 230 1.77 13.77 -2.81
C ASP A 230 1.90 12.77 -1.65
N PHE A 231 0.97 11.81 -1.50
CA PHE A 231 1.05 10.82 -0.43
C PHE A 231 1.85 9.60 -0.90
N SER A 232 3.16 9.60 -0.62
CA SER A 232 4.06 8.52 -1.03
C SER A 232 3.90 7.22 -0.23
N ALA A 233 3.04 7.21 0.80
CA ALA A 233 2.77 6.01 1.57
C ALA A 233 1.96 5.02 0.74
N ILE A 234 2.16 3.72 0.97
CA ILE A 234 1.40 2.69 0.26
C ILE A 234 0.17 2.29 1.07
N GLU A 235 -0.99 2.33 0.43
CA GLU A 235 -2.22 1.79 1.01
C GLU A 235 -2.18 0.26 1.02
N TYR A 236 -2.61 -0.33 2.14
CA TYR A 236 -2.88 -1.74 2.26
C TYR A 236 -4.38 -1.97 2.40
N ILE A 237 -4.90 -2.79 1.51
CA ILE A 237 -6.29 -3.25 1.54
C ILE A 237 -6.40 -4.35 2.58
N GLN A 238 -7.40 -4.26 3.45
CA GLN A 238 -7.62 -5.24 4.50
C GLN A 238 -7.85 -6.64 3.91
N GLU A 239 -7.22 -7.63 4.53
CA GLU A 239 -7.44 -9.04 4.24
C GLU A 239 -8.16 -9.69 5.44
N ILE A 240 -9.16 -10.53 5.16
CA ILE A 240 -9.84 -11.31 6.19
C ILE A 240 -8.84 -12.21 6.92
N ASP A 241 -8.96 -12.28 8.25
CA ASP A 241 -8.16 -13.21 9.03
C ASP A 241 -8.34 -14.66 8.51
N PRO A 242 -7.25 -15.39 8.20
CA PRO A 242 -7.32 -16.77 7.73
C PRO A 242 -8.18 -17.68 8.64
N GLU A 243 -8.19 -17.43 9.94
CA GLU A 243 -8.99 -18.18 10.92
C GLU A 243 -10.50 -17.96 10.72
N LEU A 244 -10.92 -16.75 10.36
CA LEU A 244 -12.33 -16.47 10.04
C LEU A 244 -12.73 -17.10 8.70
N ARG A 245 -11.87 -16.99 7.70
CA ARG A 245 -12.07 -17.61 6.39
C ARG A 245 -12.24 -19.13 6.50
N GLU A 246 -11.42 -19.79 7.32
CA GLU A 246 -11.53 -21.23 7.56
C GLU A 246 -12.86 -21.59 8.22
N ARG A 247 -13.29 -20.83 9.23
CA ARG A 247 -14.58 -21.04 9.90
C ARG A 247 -15.76 -20.89 8.93
N GLU A 248 -15.73 -19.92 8.04
CA GLU A 248 -16.77 -19.74 7.00
C GLU A 248 -16.83 -20.93 6.04
N ILE A 249 -15.67 -21.40 5.57
CA ILE A 249 -15.57 -22.57 4.69
C ILE A 249 -16.15 -23.81 5.39
N GLN A 250 -15.74 -24.07 6.64
CA GLN A 250 -16.25 -25.21 7.42
C GLN A 250 -17.76 -25.12 7.66
N SER A 251 -18.27 -23.93 7.99
CA SER A 251 -19.71 -23.68 8.16
C SER A 251 -20.50 -23.97 6.88
N THR A 252 -19.98 -23.49 5.75
CA THR A 252 -20.59 -23.69 4.43
C THR A 252 -20.63 -25.16 4.05
N LEU A 253 -19.53 -25.89 4.27
CA LEU A 253 -19.45 -27.33 4.02
C LEU A 253 -20.47 -28.11 4.85
N ARG A 254 -20.59 -27.83 6.15
CA ARG A 254 -21.59 -28.47 7.02
C ARG A 254 -23.02 -28.20 6.54
N THR A 255 -23.29 -26.98 6.07
CA THR A 255 -24.61 -26.61 5.53
C THR A 255 -24.94 -27.38 4.26
N ILE A 256 -23.95 -27.56 3.37
CA ILE A 256 -24.10 -28.36 2.15
C ILE A 256 -24.35 -29.84 2.50
N GLU A 257 -23.59 -30.42 3.43
CA GLU A 257 -23.78 -31.80 3.89
C GLU A 257 -25.19 -32.03 4.47
N GLN A 258 -25.69 -31.10 5.28
CA GLN A 258 -27.04 -31.19 5.83
C GLN A 258 -28.11 -31.14 4.74
N LYS A 259 -27.97 -30.26 3.73
CA LYS A 259 -28.89 -30.21 2.59
C LYS A 259 -28.86 -31.49 1.75
N MET A 260 -27.68 -32.08 1.54
CA MET A 260 -27.57 -33.36 0.82
C MET A 260 -28.19 -34.53 1.59
N ARG A 261 -28.11 -34.53 2.93
CA ARG A 261 -28.76 -35.56 3.76
C ARG A 261 -30.27 -35.38 3.92
N GLY A 262 -30.78 -34.14 3.86
CA GLY A 262 -32.21 -33.82 3.97
C GLY A 262 -32.97 -33.82 2.64
N GLY A 263 -32.28 -34.01 1.51
CA GLY A 263 -32.86 -34.11 0.16
C GLY A 263 -33.01 -35.54 -0.36
N ALA A 264 -32.93 -36.55 0.52
CA ALA A 264 -33.16 -37.97 0.22
C ALA A 264 -34.50 -38.44 0.79
#